data_AF-A0A317K2Q3-F1
#
_entry.id   AF-A0A317K2Q3-F1
#
_cell.length_a   1.000
_cell.length_b   1.000
_cell.length_c   1.000
_cell.angle_alpha   90.00
_cell.angle_beta   90.00
_cell.angle_gamma   90.00
#
_symmetry.space_group_name_H-M   'P 1'
#
loop_
_entity.id
_entity.type
_entity.pdbx_description
1 polymer ?
#
loop_
_entity_poly.entity_id
_entity_poly.type
_entity_poly.pdbx_seq_one_letter_code
_entity_poly.pdbx_strand_id
1 'polypeptide(L)'
;MLAAVRQGAIVAGVVAATVLMLPGAAFAHGVGGSSETVGGFVWLGTKHMLAGWDHLLFVGGVLLLAGKIRRAAKLISLFAVGHSITLFTATVADWHVNPVLVDVVVALSLVFVGVVGLRGRPKNWTWFAAAVLAFGLIHGLGLATRLQDVGLPSDGLIPRVLAFNLGVEIGQLIAAVAMFMLGDVLRHYLPRLRDVRLSHAALIAAGAVAATVLLVTSGPDALRPVQAATGPASNCEVRNRTETFPAGNAHPVKDFFEPGETVPATSFGHVIGDGYVIVTYRPDLPAEQLAQVRTFVTDPTAGRVVGGSATDQSEAVKAVHAYQTIACDTVDVDAVRQFTQDWFADPRSKPAE
;
A
#
# COMPACT_ATOMS: atom_id res chain seq x y z
N MET A 1 42.16 17.02 -5.08
CA MET A 1 40.86 17.39 -4.46
C MET A 1 39.70 17.39 -5.46
N LEU A 2 39.75 18.18 -6.55
CA LEU A 2 38.67 18.23 -7.57
C LEU A 2 38.39 16.91 -8.31
N ALA A 3 39.42 16.10 -8.58
CA ALA A 3 39.27 14.79 -9.23
C ALA A 3 38.59 13.76 -8.29
N ALA A 4 38.94 13.76 -7.01
CA ALA A 4 38.34 12.90 -6.00
C ALA A 4 36.86 13.27 -5.73
N VAL A 5 36.53 14.57 -5.70
CA VAL A 5 35.12 15.03 -5.59
C VAL A 5 34.31 14.66 -6.83
N ARG A 6 34.90 14.76 -8.04
CA ARG A 6 34.26 14.35 -9.29
C ARG A 6 34.03 12.83 -9.33
N GLN A 7 35.03 12.05 -8.94
CA GLN A 7 34.89 10.59 -8.86
C GLN A 7 33.86 10.20 -7.80
N GLY A 8 33.85 10.84 -6.63
CA GLY A 8 32.85 10.60 -5.58
C GLY A 8 31.42 10.93 -6.03
N ALA A 9 31.21 12.05 -6.73
CA ALA A 9 29.90 12.43 -7.26
C ALA A 9 29.41 11.48 -8.38
N ILE A 10 30.31 11.03 -9.25
CA ILE A 10 30.00 10.04 -10.30
C ILE A 10 29.65 8.70 -9.65
N VAL A 11 30.44 8.23 -8.69
CA VAL A 11 30.18 6.97 -7.97
C VAL A 11 28.86 7.06 -7.20
N ALA A 12 28.59 8.14 -6.49
CA ALA A 12 27.32 8.34 -5.80
C ALA A 12 26.12 8.40 -6.76
N GLY A 13 26.27 9.08 -7.91
CA GLY A 13 25.23 9.14 -8.94
C GLY A 13 24.95 7.79 -9.60
N VAL A 14 26.01 7.02 -9.89
CA VAL A 14 25.88 5.65 -10.40
C VAL A 14 25.21 4.77 -9.36
N VAL A 15 25.69 4.75 -8.11
CA VAL A 15 25.10 3.95 -7.02
C VAL A 15 23.63 4.32 -6.78
N ALA A 16 23.27 5.61 -6.77
CA ALA A 16 21.88 6.03 -6.64
C ALA A 16 21.02 5.53 -7.81
N ALA A 17 21.53 5.58 -9.04
CA ALA A 17 20.85 5.05 -10.21
C ALA A 17 20.71 3.51 -10.16
N THR A 18 21.75 2.78 -9.71
CA THR A 18 21.66 1.31 -9.55
C THR A 18 20.72 0.91 -8.42
N VAL A 19 20.67 1.66 -7.32
CA VAL A 19 19.75 1.41 -6.22
C VAL A 19 18.31 1.68 -6.64
N LEU A 20 18.05 2.76 -7.40
CA LEU A 20 16.72 3.06 -7.97
C LEU A 20 16.25 2.03 -9.01
N MET A 21 17.18 1.25 -9.59
CA MET A 21 16.87 0.14 -10.49
C MET A 21 16.44 -1.14 -9.74
N LEU A 22 16.58 -1.20 -8.41
CA LEU A 22 16.09 -2.33 -7.62
C LEU A 22 14.56 -2.26 -7.49
N PRO A 23 13.81 -3.35 -7.73
CA PRO A 23 12.34 -3.35 -7.70
C PRO A 23 11.76 -2.79 -6.39
N GLY A 24 12.35 -3.14 -5.24
CA GLY A 24 11.90 -2.67 -3.93
C GLY A 24 12.16 -1.17 -3.68
N ALA A 25 13.11 -0.55 -4.37
CA ALA A 25 13.41 0.87 -4.24
C ALA A 25 12.52 1.75 -5.13
N ALA A 26 11.90 1.16 -6.17
CA ALA A 26 11.04 1.88 -7.10
C ALA A 26 9.63 2.14 -6.54
N PHE A 27 9.15 1.31 -5.61
CA PHE A 27 7.92 1.58 -4.88
C PHE A 27 8.05 2.87 -4.06
N ALA A 28 6.98 3.66 -4.04
CA ALA A 28 6.85 4.76 -3.10
C ALA A 28 6.98 4.20 -1.68
N HIS A 29 7.66 4.96 -0.82
CA HIS A 29 8.01 4.47 0.50
C HIS A 29 6.76 4.09 1.29
N GLY A 30 6.71 2.86 1.79
CA GLY A 30 5.58 2.36 2.58
C GLY A 30 5.61 2.83 4.04
N VAL A 31 4.56 2.50 4.80
CA VAL A 31 4.57 2.65 6.26
C VAL A 31 5.14 1.39 6.86
N GLY A 32 6.36 1.47 7.41
CA GLY A 32 7.01 0.34 8.09
C GLY A 32 6.96 0.49 9.62
N GLY A 33 6.36 -0.48 10.30
CA GLY A 33 6.25 -0.56 11.77
C GLY A 33 4.84 -0.30 12.30
N SER A 34 4.57 -0.72 13.54
CA SER A 34 3.30 -0.54 14.24
C SER A 34 3.49 0.23 15.55
N SER A 35 2.45 0.93 15.99
CA SER A 35 2.38 1.57 17.31
C SER A 35 1.01 1.28 17.91
N GLU A 36 0.98 0.93 19.19
CA GLU A 36 -0.28 0.72 19.91
C GLU A 36 -0.91 2.05 20.39
N THR A 37 -0.12 3.12 20.47
CA THR A 37 -0.56 4.43 20.96
C THR A 37 -0.77 5.42 19.83
N VAL A 38 -1.74 6.33 19.99
CA VAL A 38 -1.96 7.47 19.07
C VAL A 38 -0.70 8.32 18.94
N GLY A 39 0.02 8.57 20.04
CA GLY A 39 1.26 9.34 20.03
C GLY A 39 2.37 8.71 19.19
N GLY A 40 2.48 7.37 19.18
CA GLY A 40 3.47 6.70 18.35
C GLY A 40 3.20 6.80 16.85
N PHE A 41 1.96 7.11 16.42
CA PHE A 41 1.68 7.43 15.01
C PHE A 41 2.32 8.75 14.56
N VAL A 42 2.52 9.71 15.46
CA VAL A 42 3.30 10.93 15.15
C VAL A 42 4.73 10.56 14.78
N TRP A 43 5.36 9.69 15.57
CA TRP A 43 6.70 9.21 15.26
C TRP A 43 6.74 8.38 13.97
N LEU A 44 5.74 7.52 13.78
CA LEU A 44 5.62 6.70 12.57
C LEU A 44 5.49 7.56 11.31
N GLY A 45 4.64 8.59 11.32
CA GLY A 45 4.51 9.55 10.23
C GLY A 45 5.78 10.37 9.99
N THR A 46 6.45 10.79 11.07
CA THR A 46 7.74 11.49 10.99
C THR A 46 8.80 10.62 10.31
N LYS A 47 8.93 9.36 10.75
CA LYS A 47 9.87 8.40 10.20
C LYS A 47 9.56 8.08 8.75
N HIS A 48 8.29 7.85 8.41
CA HIS A 48 7.86 7.60 7.04
C HIS A 48 8.27 8.75 6.09
N MET A 49 7.98 9.99 6.48
CA MET A 49 8.35 11.17 5.68
C MET A 49 9.86 11.35 5.53
N LEU A 50 10.65 11.04 6.57
CA LEU A 50 12.10 11.18 6.54
C LEU A 50 12.83 10.02 5.86
N ALA A 51 12.23 8.83 5.83
CA ALA A 51 12.77 7.66 5.17
C ALA A 51 12.35 7.54 3.69
N GLY A 52 11.29 8.24 3.29
CA GLY A 52 10.81 8.28 1.91
C GLY A 52 11.73 9.07 0.98
N TRP A 53 12.48 8.36 0.14
CA TRP A 53 13.39 9.00 -0.82
C TRP A 53 12.62 9.85 -1.85
N ASP A 54 11.43 9.42 -2.25
CA ASP A 54 10.50 10.09 -3.13
C ASP A 54 10.02 11.42 -2.53
N HIS A 55 9.64 11.40 -1.24
CA HIS A 55 9.29 12.61 -0.50
C HIS A 55 10.44 13.61 -0.42
N LEU A 56 11.63 13.12 -0.06
CA LEU A 56 12.83 13.94 0.07
C LEU A 56 13.23 14.56 -1.28
N LEU A 57 13.16 13.81 -2.38
CA LEU A 57 13.43 14.32 -3.71
C LEU A 57 12.40 15.34 -4.17
N PHE A 58 11.12 15.14 -3.86
CA PHE A 58 10.07 16.10 -4.18
C PHE A 58 10.27 17.42 -3.41
N VAL A 59 10.46 17.36 -2.10
CA VAL A 59 10.76 18.52 -1.23
C VAL A 59 12.01 19.25 -1.72
N GLY A 60 13.08 18.51 -2.01
CA GLY A 60 14.32 19.04 -2.58
C GLY A 60 14.08 19.75 -3.92
N GLY A 61 13.34 19.14 -4.84
CA GLY A 61 13.00 19.74 -6.13
C GLY A 61 12.20 21.03 -5.99
N VAL A 62 11.20 21.06 -5.11
CA VAL A 62 10.41 22.26 -4.83
C VAL A 62 11.28 23.35 -4.19
N LEU A 63 12.19 23.02 -3.26
CA LEU A 63 13.13 23.96 -2.67
C LEU A 63 14.04 24.61 -3.72
N LEU A 64 14.61 23.79 -4.62
CA LEU A 64 15.48 24.24 -5.69
C LEU A 64 14.74 25.20 -6.63
N LEU A 65 13.51 24.86 -7.02
CA LEU A 65 12.68 25.67 -7.89
C LEU A 65 12.24 26.99 -7.23
N ALA A 66 11.74 26.90 -5.99
CA ALA A 66 11.21 28.02 -5.24
C ALA A 66 12.27 29.09 -4.95
N GLY A 67 13.52 28.67 -4.67
CA GLY A 67 14.67 29.54 -4.42
C GLY A 67 14.58 30.45 -3.19
N LYS A 68 13.45 30.43 -2.47
CA LYS A 68 13.20 31.18 -1.23
C LYS A 68 12.46 30.25 -0.28
N ILE A 69 12.92 30.15 0.97
CA ILE A 69 12.36 29.24 1.97
C ILE A 69 10.86 29.48 2.22
N ARG A 70 10.42 30.75 2.29
CA ARG A 70 9.00 31.08 2.47
C ARG A 70 8.10 30.57 1.34
N ARG A 71 8.61 30.55 0.10
CA ARG A 71 7.85 30.04 -1.05
C ARG A 71 7.83 28.52 -1.06
N ALA A 72 8.97 27.90 -0.78
CA ALA A 72 9.07 26.45 -0.66
C ALA A 72 8.13 25.94 0.43
N ALA A 73 8.18 26.53 1.63
CA ALA A 73 7.30 26.20 2.74
C ALA A 73 5.82 26.27 2.34
N LYS A 74 5.37 27.35 1.67
CA LYS A 74 3.98 27.44 1.19
C LYS A 74 3.58 26.32 0.23
N LEU A 75 4.44 25.97 -0.72
CA LEU A 75 4.17 24.90 -1.70
C LEU A 75 4.18 23.52 -1.04
N ILE A 76 5.14 23.29 -0.16
CA ILE A 76 5.31 22.06 0.61
C ILE A 76 4.13 21.85 1.57
N SER A 77 3.68 22.90 2.27
CA SER A 77 2.46 22.86 3.09
C SER A 77 1.22 22.60 2.23
N LEU A 78 1.14 23.20 1.03
CA LEU A 78 0.00 22.95 0.13
C LEU A 78 -0.06 21.49 -0.33
N PHE A 79 1.09 20.85 -0.59
CA PHE A 79 1.18 19.42 -0.84
C PHE A 79 0.68 18.61 0.36
N ALA A 80 1.18 18.92 1.58
CA ALA A 80 0.76 18.23 2.80
C ALA A 80 -0.73 18.38 3.09
N VAL A 81 -1.33 19.54 2.79
CA VAL A 81 -2.77 19.75 2.92
C VAL A 81 -3.53 18.83 1.96
N GLY A 82 -3.15 18.78 0.68
CA GLY A 82 -3.79 17.85 -0.27
C GLY A 82 -3.64 16.39 0.13
N HIS A 83 -2.44 16.01 0.55
CA HIS A 83 -2.14 14.67 1.08
C HIS A 83 -3.01 14.32 2.28
N SER A 84 -3.10 15.22 3.27
CA SER A 84 -3.88 14.98 4.49
C SER A 84 -5.37 14.86 4.20
N ILE A 85 -5.91 15.69 3.29
CA ILE A 85 -7.32 15.64 2.87
C ILE A 85 -7.66 14.28 2.29
N THR A 86 -6.87 13.81 1.34
CA THR A 86 -7.13 12.54 0.64
C THR A 86 -6.82 11.34 1.49
N LEU A 87 -5.76 11.37 2.29
CA LEU A 87 -5.48 10.31 3.26
C LEU A 87 -6.65 10.12 4.22
N PHE A 88 -7.11 11.22 4.83
CA PHE A 88 -8.23 11.18 5.76
C PHE A 88 -9.52 10.72 5.09
N THR A 89 -9.89 11.33 3.95
CA THR A 89 -11.15 11.01 3.26
C THR A 89 -11.15 9.59 2.71
N ALA A 90 -10.07 9.13 2.07
CA ALA A 90 -9.98 7.76 1.56
C ALA A 90 -10.01 6.72 2.68
N THR A 91 -9.36 7.00 3.83
CA THR A 91 -9.39 6.10 4.99
C THR A 91 -10.78 6.01 5.62
N VAL A 92 -11.49 7.14 5.75
CA VAL A 92 -12.83 7.18 6.38
C VAL A 92 -13.91 6.66 5.43
N ALA A 93 -13.80 6.94 4.13
CA ALA A 93 -14.75 6.52 3.11
C ALA A 93 -14.44 5.14 2.50
N ASP A 94 -13.40 4.47 3.02
CA ASP A 94 -12.95 3.15 2.60
C ASP A 94 -12.60 3.02 1.11
N TRP A 95 -11.94 4.05 0.55
CA TRP A 95 -11.56 4.09 -0.86
C TRP A 95 -10.29 3.29 -1.12
N HIS A 96 -10.44 2.22 -1.90
CA HIS A 96 -9.32 1.38 -2.33
C HIS A 96 -8.92 1.74 -3.77
N VAL A 97 -7.65 2.08 -3.97
CA VAL A 97 -7.14 2.55 -5.25
C VAL A 97 -5.83 1.85 -5.55
N ASN A 98 -5.54 1.59 -6.82
CA ASN A 98 -4.36 0.80 -7.18
C ASN A 98 -3.07 1.53 -6.68
N PRO A 99 -2.36 0.97 -5.69
CA PRO A 99 -1.20 1.64 -5.11
C PRO A 99 -0.06 1.76 -6.12
N VAL A 100 0.05 0.85 -7.08
CA VAL A 100 1.05 0.93 -8.17
C VAL A 100 0.76 2.13 -9.07
N LEU A 101 -0.52 2.36 -9.42
CA LEU A 101 -0.90 3.52 -10.23
C LEU A 101 -0.57 4.83 -9.51
N VAL A 102 -0.85 4.90 -8.21
CA VAL A 102 -0.49 6.08 -7.40
C VAL A 102 1.03 6.26 -7.36
N ASP A 103 1.81 5.21 -7.10
CA ASP A 103 3.27 5.27 -7.08
C ASP A 103 3.86 5.76 -8.41
N VAL A 104 3.30 5.31 -9.54
CA VAL A 104 3.70 5.80 -10.87
C VAL A 104 3.43 7.30 -11.00
N VAL A 105 2.28 7.79 -10.54
CA VAL A 105 1.99 9.24 -10.56
C VAL A 105 2.93 10.01 -9.63
N VAL A 106 3.27 9.46 -8.46
CA VAL A 106 4.25 10.05 -7.54
C VAL A 106 5.62 10.15 -8.22
N ALA A 107 6.09 9.10 -8.88
CA ALA A 107 7.33 9.11 -9.65
C ALA A 107 7.29 10.15 -10.80
N LEU A 108 6.16 10.26 -11.51
CA LEU A 108 5.96 11.27 -12.55
C LEU A 108 5.90 12.71 -12.00
N SER A 109 5.52 12.90 -10.74
CA SER A 109 5.58 14.22 -10.09
C SER A 109 7.03 14.73 -9.97
N LEU A 110 8.00 13.84 -9.74
CA LEU A 110 9.44 14.19 -9.74
C LEU A 110 9.89 14.63 -11.14
N VAL A 111 9.46 13.91 -12.18
CA VAL A 111 9.70 14.27 -13.57
C VAL A 111 9.11 15.65 -13.87
N PHE A 112 7.86 15.91 -13.45
CA PHE A 112 7.21 17.19 -13.63
C PHE A 112 7.99 18.33 -12.99
N VAL A 113 8.36 18.21 -11.70
CA VAL A 113 9.15 19.24 -10.98
C VAL A 113 10.50 19.46 -11.67
N GLY A 114 11.17 18.38 -12.07
CA GLY A 114 12.44 18.45 -12.79
C GLY A 114 12.33 19.14 -14.15
N VAL A 115 11.32 18.80 -14.96
CA VAL A 115 11.09 19.43 -16.28
C VAL A 115 10.77 20.91 -16.15
N VAL A 116 9.91 21.29 -15.19
CA VAL A 116 9.62 22.69 -14.90
C VAL A 116 10.92 23.41 -14.56
N GLY A 117 11.75 22.85 -13.67
CA GLY A 117 13.00 23.46 -13.26
C GLY A 117 14.08 23.55 -14.34
N LEU A 118 14.16 22.58 -15.27
CA LEU A 118 15.03 22.68 -16.45
C LEU A 118 14.62 23.83 -17.38
N ARG A 119 13.32 24.08 -17.51
CA ARG A 119 12.77 25.23 -18.25
C ARG A 119 12.89 26.56 -17.49
N GLY A 120 13.38 26.52 -16.25
CA GLY A 120 13.55 27.68 -15.37
C GLY A 120 12.50 27.74 -14.28
N ARG A 121 12.21 28.95 -13.76
CA ARG A 121 11.16 29.13 -12.75
C ARG A 121 9.79 29.24 -13.41
N PRO A 122 8.73 28.72 -12.80
CA PRO A 122 7.38 28.84 -13.33
C PRO A 122 7.01 30.32 -13.46
N LYS A 123 6.50 30.71 -14.63
CA LYS A 123 5.99 32.06 -14.89
C LYS A 123 4.71 32.34 -14.10
N ASN A 124 3.89 31.30 -13.93
CA ASN A 124 2.66 31.36 -13.14
C ASN A 124 2.77 30.45 -11.91
N TRP A 125 2.93 31.06 -10.73
CA TRP A 125 3.04 30.32 -9.46
C TRP A 125 1.72 29.73 -8.98
N THR A 126 0.57 30.26 -9.40
CA THR A 126 -0.73 29.69 -8.99
C THR A 126 -0.99 28.36 -9.68
N TRP A 127 -0.66 28.26 -10.97
CA TRP A 127 -0.70 26.99 -11.70
C TRP A 127 0.23 25.95 -11.08
N PHE A 128 1.46 26.34 -10.74
CA PHE A 128 2.41 25.41 -10.11
C PHE A 128 1.92 24.97 -8.72
N ALA A 129 1.36 25.89 -7.93
CA ALA A 129 0.75 25.57 -6.64
C ALA A 129 -0.44 24.60 -6.79
N ALA A 130 -1.30 24.80 -7.79
CA ALA A 130 -2.41 23.89 -8.09
C ALA A 130 -1.92 22.49 -8.48
N ALA A 131 -0.84 22.39 -9.28
CA ALA A 131 -0.22 21.10 -9.61
C ALA A 131 0.36 20.41 -8.36
N VAL A 132 1.05 21.16 -7.49
CA VAL A 132 1.59 20.64 -6.23
C VAL A 132 0.48 20.15 -5.30
N LEU A 133 -0.64 20.87 -5.21
CA LEU A 133 -1.84 20.42 -4.48
C LEU A 133 -2.39 19.12 -5.07
N ALA A 134 -2.52 19.04 -6.39
CA ALA A 134 -3.02 17.86 -7.09
C ALA A 134 -2.12 16.63 -6.85
N PHE A 135 -0.79 16.80 -6.88
CA PHE A 135 0.12 15.72 -6.50
C PHE A 135 -0.05 15.32 -5.04
N GLY A 136 -0.24 16.27 -4.13
CA GLY A 136 -0.55 15.99 -2.73
C GLY A 136 -1.81 15.12 -2.59
N LEU A 137 -2.90 15.49 -3.27
CA LEU A 137 -4.15 14.73 -3.30
C LEU A 137 -3.94 13.29 -3.80
N ILE A 138 -3.19 13.11 -4.89
CA ILE A 138 -2.94 11.76 -5.44
C ILE A 138 -2.05 10.96 -4.48
N HIS A 139 -1.04 11.60 -3.88
CA HIS A 139 -0.13 10.94 -2.95
C HIS A 139 -0.85 10.42 -1.70
N GLY A 140 -1.77 11.21 -1.13
CA GLY A 140 -2.53 10.80 0.06
C GLY A 140 -3.41 9.58 -0.18
N LEU A 141 -3.90 9.40 -1.42
CA LEU A 141 -4.72 8.27 -1.82
C LEU A 141 -3.96 6.93 -1.76
N GLY A 142 -2.72 6.88 -2.26
CA GLY A 142 -1.93 5.64 -2.26
C GLY A 142 -1.50 5.22 -0.87
N LEU A 143 -1.25 6.19 0.01
CA LEU A 143 -0.92 5.90 1.41
C LEU A 143 -2.14 5.38 2.19
N ALA A 144 -3.34 5.89 1.91
CA ALA A 144 -4.57 5.41 2.54
C ALA A 144 -4.78 3.93 2.28
N THR A 145 -4.69 3.51 1.01
CA THR A 145 -4.84 2.10 0.63
C THR A 145 -3.84 1.21 1.36
N ARG A 146 -2.56 1.61 1.45
CA ARG A 146 -1.57 0.82 2.21
C ARG A 146 -1.80 0.82 3.71
N LEU A 147 -2.30 1.90 4.30
CA LEU A 147 -2.64 1.95 5.72
C LEU A 147 -3.84 1.07 6.06
N GLN A 148 -4.80 0.96 5.13
CA GLN A 148 -5.95 0.05 5.22
C GLN A 148 -5.49 -1.41 5.10
N ASP A 149 -4.58 -1.73 4.16
CA ASP A 149 -4.01 -3.07 3.98
C ASP A 149 -3.27 -3.59 5.24
N VAL A 150 -2.67 -2.69 6.03
CA VAL A 150 -1.96 -3.04 7.29
C VAL A 150 -2.95 -3.43 8.41
N GLY A 151 -4.26 -3.30 8.21
CA GLY A 151 -5.27 -3.83 9.11
C GLY A 151 -5.34 -3.08 10.44
N LEU A 152 -5.32 -1.75 10.39
CA LEU A 152 -5.42 -0.93 11.60
C LEU A 152 -6.74 -1.25 12.34
N PRO A 153 -6.68 -1.56 13.64
CA PRO A 153 -7.87 -1.75 14.46
C PRO A 153 -8.79 -0.53 14.31
N SER A 154 -10.08 -0.78 14.07
CA SER A 154 -11.09 0.26 13.82
C SER A 154 -11.28 1.19 15.02
N ASP A 155 -10.89 0.74 16.23
CA ASP A 155 -10.81 1.59 17.41
C ASP A 155 -9.65 2.60 17.29
N GLY A 156 -10.02 3.88 17.27
CA GLY A 156 -9.05 4.98 17.23
C GLY A 156 -8.36 5.18 15.87
N LEU A 157 -8.92 4.66 14.77
CA LEU A 157 -8.42 4.90 13.41
C LEU A 157 -8.27 6.40 13.11
N ILE A 158 -9.32 7.19 13.33
CA ILE A 158 -9.31 8.64 13.09
C ILE A 158 -8.18 9.36 13.87
N PRO A 159 -8.06 9.23 15.20
CA PRO A 159 -6.98 9.90 15.92
C PRO A 159 -5.59 9.40 15.52
N ARG A 160 -5.43 8.12 15.16
CA ARG A 160 -4.16 7.57 14.65
C ARG A 160 -3.78 8.17 13.29
N VAL A 161 -4.72 8.32 12.36
CA VAL A 161 -4.51 8.97 11.04
C VAL A 161 -4.15 10.45 11.19
N LEU A 162 -4.85 11.17 12.09
CA LEU A 162 -4.53 12.56 12.38
C LEU A 162 -3.14 12.72 13.01
N ALA A 163 -2.78 11.85 13.95
CA ALA A 163 -1.45 11.82 14.56
C ALA A 163 -0.37 11.50 13.53
N PHE A 164 -0.63 10.55 12.62
CA PHE A 164 0.27 10.24 11.52
C PHE A 164 0.51 11.45 10.62
N ASN A 165 -0.54 12.15 10.19
CA ASN A 165 -0.42 13.37 9.37
C ASN A 165 0.37 14.47 10.08
N LEU A 166 0.15 14.66 11.38
CA LEU A 166 0.95 15.59 12.17
C LEU A 166 2.44 15.20 12.14
N GLY A 167 2.74 13.91 12.26
CA GLY A 167 4.09 13.36 12.09
C GLY A 167 4.70 13.66 10.73
N VAL A 168 3.94 13.45 9.66
CA VAL A 168 4.38 13.75 8.28
C VAL A 168 4.72 15.23 8.14
N GLU A 169 3.88 16.13 8.64
CA GLU A 169 4.13 17.57 8.58
C GLU A 169 5.40 17.97 9.35
N ILE A 170 5.62 17.39 10.53
CA ILE A 170 6.85 17.58 11.32
C ILE A 170 8.08 17.09 10.54
N GLY A 171 8.05 15.86 10.03
CA GLY A 171 9.14 15.29 9.24
C GLY A 171 9.45 16.12 7.99
N GLN A 172 8.43 16.65 7.33
CA GLN A 172 8.55 17.46 6.14
C GLN A 172 9.20 18.82 6.43
N LEU A 173 8.83 19.48 7.54
CA LEU A 173 9.47 20.73 7.97
C LEU A 173 10.95 20.49 8.35
N ILE A 174 11.24 19.41 9.05
CA ILE A 174 12.63 19.01 9.40
C ILE A 174 13.45 18.82 8.12
N ALA A 175 12.96 18.02 7.17
CA ALA A 175 13.63 17.78 5.90
C ALA A 175 13.86 19.08 5.13
N ALA A 176 12.84 19.95 5.05
CA ALA A 176 12.94 21.20 4.30
C ALA A 176 13.99 22.16 4.88
N VAL A 177 14.03 22.31 6.20
CA VAL A 177 15.04 23.15 6.89
C VAL A 177 16.43 22.56 6.73
N ALA A 178 16.59 21.25 6.95
CA ALA A 178 17.88 20.57 6.83
C ALA A 178 18.44 20.67 5.40
N MET A 179 17.62 20.43 4.38
CA MET A 179 18.00 20.54 2.97
C MET A 179 18.34 21.97 2.58
N PHE A 180 17.61 22.97 3.10
CA PHE A 180 17.91 24.37 2.83
C PHE A 180 19.28 24.76 3.41
N MET A 181 19.56 24.42 4.68
CA MET A 181 20.85 24.68 5.32
C MET A 181 21.99 23.97 4.60
N LEU A 182 21.82 22.68 4.30
CA LEU A 182 22.81 21.90 3.56
C LEU A 182 23.08 22.49 2.18
N GLY A 183 22.02 22.90 1.47
CA GLY A 183 22.14 23.53 0.15
C GLY A 183 22.87 24.88 0.19
N ASP A 184 22.65 25.68 1.23
CA ASP A 184 23.34 26.95 1.43
C ASP A 184 24.84 26.75 1.68
N VAL A 185 25.18 25.83 2.59
CA VAL A 185 26.56 25.42 2.88
C VAL A 185 27.23 24.86 1.62
N LEU A 186 26.61 23.92 0.92
CA LEU A 186 27.16 23.30 -0.28
C LEU A 186 27.40 24.31 -1.40
N ARG A 187 26.49 25.26 -1.61
CA ARG A 187 26.68 26.32 -2.62
C ARG A 187 27.79 27.29 -2.25
N HIS A 188 28.05 27.49 -0.97
CA HIS A 188 29.16 28.32 -0.49
C HIS A 188 30.52 27.65 -0.77
N TYR A 189 30.66 26.36 -0.45
CA TYR A 189 31.94 25.64 -0.59
C TYR A 189 32.18 24.99 -1.96
N LEU A 190 31.12 24.68 -2.71
CA LEU A 190 31.18 24.02 -4.03
C LEU A 190 30.42 24.86 -5.06
N PRO A 191 31.00 25.96 -5.58
CA PRO A 191 30.31 26.89 -6.47
C PRO A 191 29.82 26.26 -7.79
N ARG A 192 30.34 25.09 -8.17
CA ARG A 192 29.82 24.29 -9.31
C ARG A 192 28.42 23.73 -9.07
N LEU A 193 28.01 23.53 -7.81
CA LEU A 193 26.66 23.12 -7.43
C LEU A 193 25.64 24.28 -7.52
N ARG A 194 26.05 25.47 -7.98
CA ARG A 194 25.13 26.53 -8.38
C ARG A 194 24.35 26.19 -9.64
N ASP A 195 24.86 25.30 -10.50
CA ASP A 195 24.09 24.86 -11.67
C ASP A 195 23.01 23.86 -11.23
N VAL A 196 21.84 24.42 -10.96
CA VAL A 196 20.65 23.69 -10.55
C VAL A 196 20.13 22.76 -11.66
N ARG A 197 20.56 22.91 -12.92
CA ARG A 197 20.06 22.08 -14.04
C ARG A 197 20.43 20.62 -13.85
N LEU A 198 21.61 20.33 -13.30
CA LEU A 198 22.02 18.95 -13.00
C LEU A 198 21.11 18.30 -11.96
N SER A 199 20.72 19.03 -10.91
CA SER A 199 19.78 18.53 -9.91
C SER A 199 18.39 18.25 -10.48
N HIS A 200 17.90 19.13 -11.36
CA HIS A 200 16.62 18.90 -12.04
C HIS A 200 16.69 17.73 -13.04
N ALA A 201 17.80 17.56 -13.76
CA ALA A 201 18.02 16.41 -14.62
C ALA A 201 18.08 15.09 -13.82
N ALA A 202 18.70 15.12 -12.63
CA ALA A 202 18.73 13.98 -11.72
C ALA A 202 17.32 13.62 -11.21
N LEU A 203 16.47 14.61 -10.90
CA LEU A 203 15.07 14.38 -10.53
C LEU A 203 14.27 13.72 -11.65
N ILE A 204 14.46 14.19 -12.90
CA ILE A 204 13.83 13.57 -14.07
C ILE A 204 14.28 12.13 -14.23
N ALA A 205 15.59 11.88 -14.15
CA ALA A 205 16.14 10.54 -14.28
C ALA A 205 15.60 9.60 -13.18
N ALA A 206 15.59 10.04 -11.93
CA ALA A 206 15.07 9.25 -10.81
C ALA A 206 13.58 8.92 -10.98
N GLY A 207 12.76 9.92 -11.31
CA GLY A 207 11.32 9.70 -11.52
C GLY A 207 11.02 8.82 -12.74
N ALA A 208 11.75 8.98 -13.84
CA ALA A 208 11.58 8.16 -15.04
C ALA A 208 12.01 6.70 -14.80
N VAL A 209 13.13 6.49 -14.10
CA VAL A 209 13.60 5.15 -13.73
C VAL A 209 12.58 4.48 -12.81
N ALA A 210 12.15 5.14 -11.75
CA ALA A 210 11.16 4.58 -10.81
C ALA A 210 9.84 4.23 -11.51
N ALA A 211 9.29 5.13 -12.33
CA ALA A 211 8.07 4.87 -13.09
C ALA A 211 8.23 3.69 -14.05
N THR A 212 9.37 3.59 -14.74
CA THR A 212 9.65 2.48 -15.66
C THR A 212 9.78 1.15 -14.93
N VAL A 213 10.54 1.11 -13.83
CA VAL A 213 10.69 -0.09 -13.01
C VAL A 213 9.33 -0.55 -12.52
N LEU A 214 8.51 0.35 -11.95
CA LEU A 214 7.16 0.02 -11.49
C LEU A 214 6.29 -0.59 -12.58
N LEU A 215 6.29 -0.03 -13.78
CA LEU A 215 5.51 -0.54 -14.92
C LEU A 215 6.00 -1.90 -15.40
N VAL A 216 7.31 -2.13 -15.40
CA VAL A 216 7.92 -3.39 -15.87
C VAL A 216 7.75 -4.50 -14.83
N THR A 217 7.96 -4.22 -13.55
CA THR A 217 7.94 -5.24 -12.48
C THR A 217 6.53 -5.62 -12.05
N SER A 218 5.55 -4.72 -12.24
CA SER A 218 4.17 -4.96 -11.79
C SER A 218 3.31 -5.67 -12.85
N GLY A 219 3.87 -5.99 -14.03
CA GLY A 219 3.18 -6.74 -15.08
C GLY A 219 2.10 -5.96 -15.85
N PRO A 220 1.42 -6.60 -16.82
CA PRO A 220 0.43 -5.94 -17.69
C PRO A 220 -0.81 -5.43 -16.94
N ASP A 221 -1.09 -5.94 -15.75
CA ASP A 221 -2.22 -5.53 -14.92
C ASP A 221 -1.89 -4.33 -13.99
N ALA A 222 -0.65 -3.84 -14.00
CA ALA A 222 -0.16 -2.77 -13.11
C ALA A 222 -0.99 -1.47 -13.14
N LEU A 223 -1.54 -1.11 -14.30
CA LEU A 223 -2.32 0.10 -14.52
C LEU A 223 -3.84 -0.14 -14.51
N ARG A 224 -4.29 -1.36 -14.19
CA ARG A 224 -5.71 -1.60 -14.04
C ARG A 224 -6.22 -0.81 -12.84
N PRO A 225 -7.27 0.01 -12.99
CA PRO A 225 -7.92 0.59 -11.83
C PRO A 225 -8.36 -0.56 -10.93
N VAL A 226 -8.24 -0.38 -9.60
CA VAL A 226 -8.91 -1.29 -8.66
C VAL A 226 -10.37 -1.29 -9.08
N GLN A 227 -10.82 -2.40 -9.67
CA GLN A 227 -12.24 -2.63 -9.77
C GLN A 227 -12.71 -2.68 -8.31
N ALA A 228 -13.38 -1.63 -7.84
CA ALA A 228 -14.39 -1.82 -6.81
C ALA A 228 -15.18 -3.05 -7.27
N ALA A 229 -15.27 -4.10 -6.46
CA ALA A 229 -15.96 -5.33 -6.82
C ALA A 229 -17.32 -4.98 -7.47
N THR A 230 -17.31 -4.93 -8.79
CA THR A 230 -18.41 -4.63 -9.68
C THR A 230 -18.41 -5.75 -10.70
N GLY A 231 -18.23 -6.98 -10.19
CA GLY A 231 -19.04 -8.08 -10.67
C GLY A 231 -20.51 -7.77 -10.35
N PRO A 232 -21.47 -8.39 -11.05
CA PRO A 232 -22.88 -8.24 -10.70
C PRO A 232 -23.01 -8.52 -9.21
N ALA A 233 -23.56 -7.58 -8.44
CA ALA A 233 -23.68 -7.61 -6.98
C ALA A 233 -23.49 -9.03 -6.44
N SER A 234 -22.26 -9.39 -6.06
CA SER A 234 -22.01 -10.72 -5.53
C SER A 234 -22.86 -10.79 -4.27
N ASN A 235 -23.71 -11.80 -4.14
CA ASN A 235 -24.50 -12.05 -2.93
C ASN A 235 -23.61 -12.45 -1.72
N CYS A 236 -22.34 -12.07 -1.76
CA CYS A 236 -21.29 -12.41 -0.82
C CYS A 236 -20.90 -11.17 -0.02
N GLU A 237 -20.98 -11.27 1.30
CA GLU A 237 -20.55 -10.24 2.23
C GLU A 237 -19.26 -10.71 2.94
N VAL A 238 -18.23 -9.87 2.94
CA VAL A 238 -17.02 -10.09 3.74
C VAL A 238 -17.14 -9.33 5.05
N ARG A 239 -16.93 -10.03 6.17
CA ARG A 239 -17.00 -9.47 7.52
C ARG A 239 -15.90 -10.02 8.41
N ASN A 240 -15.67 -9.38 9.55
CA ASN A 240 -14.80 -9.93 10.58
C ASN A 240 -15.36 -11.28 11.07
N ARG A 241 -14.47 -12.26 11.28
CA ARG A 241 -14.88 -13.59 11.73
C ARG A 241 -15.54 -13.51 13.10
N THR A 242 -16.75 -14.04 13.19
CA THR A 242 -17.45 -14.29 14.47
C THR A 242 -17.59 -15.78 14.77
N GLU A 243 -17.34 -16.63 13.77
CA GLU A 243 -17.32 -18.08 13.90
C GLU A 243 -16.27 -18.54 14.92
N THR A 244 -16.69 -19.44 15.80
CA THR A 244 -15.82 -20.13 16.75
C THR A 244 -15.81 -21.62 16.41
N PHE A 245 -14.61 -22.18 16.34
CA PHE A 245 -14.40 -23.61 16.18
C PHE A 245 -13.82 -24.16 17.49
N PRO A 246 -14.30 -25.32 17.99
CA PRO A 246 -13.73 -25.92 19.19
C PRO A 246 -12.24 -26.23 18.97
N ALA A 247 -11.41 -25.98 19.98
CA ALA A 247 -10.00 -26.32 19.89
C ALA A 247 -9.80 -27.84 19.79
N GLY A 248 -8.81 -28.26 19.02
CA GLY A 248 -8.41 -29.65 18.85
C GLY A 248 -6.93 -29.75 18.49
N ASN A 249 -6.42 -30.97 18.41
CA ASN A 249 -4.99 -31.25 18.19
C ASN A 249 -4.74 -32.17 16.98
N ALA A 250 -5.74 -32.33 16.11
CA ALA A 250 -5.70 -33.30 15.02
C ALA A 250 -6.13 -32.64 13.71
N HIS A 251 -5.41 -32.89 12.62
CA HIS A 251 -5.81 -32.48 11.29
C HIS A 251 -7.00 -33.31 10.78
N PRO A 252 -7.86 -32.75 9.91
CA PRO A 252 -8.91 -33.50 9.23
C PRO A 252 -8.32 -34.66 8.41
N VAL A 253 -9.04 -35.77 8.36
CA VAL A 253 -8.62 -36.98 7.60
C VAL A 253 -8.79 -36.83 6.08
N LYS A 254 -9.49 -35.78 5.65
CA LYS A 254 -9.74 -35.42 4.26
C LYS A 254 -10.13 -33.95 4.14
N ASP A 255 -10.06 -33.42 2.93
CA ASP A 255 -10.29 -32.00 2.68
C ASP A 255 -11.78 -31.66 2.59
N PHE A 256 -12.61 -32.56 2.06
CA PHE A 256 -14.05 -32.32 1.88
C PHE A 256 -14.92 -33.39 2.56
N PHE A 257 -15.88 -32.93 3.36
CA PHE A 257 -16.90 -33.74 4.00
C PHE A 257 -18.25 -33.51 3.31
N GLU A 258 -18.93 -34.59 2.92
CA GLU A 258 -20.20 -34.60 2.19
C GLU A 258 -21.41 -34.27 3.09
N PRO A 259 -22.57 -33.91 2.50
CA PRO A 259 -23.81 -33.78 3.26
C PRO A 259 -24.13 -35.10 3.99
N GLY A 260 -24.29 -35.02 5.31
CA GLY A 260 -24.60 -36.17 6.17
C GLY A 260 -23.38 -36.87 6.80
N GLU A 261 -22.16 -36.48 6.43
CA GLU A 261 -20.97 -36.89 7.17
C GLU A 261 -20.76 -36.03 8.42
N THR A 262 -20.17 -36.62 9.46
CA THR A 262 -19.83 -35.88 10.67
C THR A 262 -18.62 -34.99 10.41
N VAL A 263 -18.83 -33.67 10.42
CA VAL A 263 -17.75 -32.68 10.28
C VAL A 263 -16.94 -32.62 11.59
N PRO A 264 -15.60 -32.83 11.55
CA PRO A 264 -14.77 -32.81 12.74
C PRO A 264 -14.46 -31.38 13.19
N ALA A 265 -15.40 -30.76 13.92
CA ALA A 265 -15.32 -29.36 14.33
C ALA A 265 -14.02 -29.02 15.12
N THR A 266 -13.52 -29.96 15.93
CA THR A 266 -12.25 -29.80 16.67
C THR A 266 -11.03 -29.78 15.74
N SER A 267 -11.05 -30.56 14.67
CA SER A 267 -9.98 -30.53 13.65
C SER A 267 -10.01 -29.26 12.83
N PHE A 268 -11.20 -28.72 12.54
CA PHE A 268 -11.33 -27.42 11.89
C PHE A 268 -10.76 -26.30 12.80
N GLY A 269 -11.05 -26.34 14.10
CA GLY A 269 -10.46 -25.40 15.05
C GLY A 269 -8.94 -25.51 15.24
N HIS A 270 -8.37 -26.70 15.03
CA HIS A 270 -6.91 -26.86 14.94
C HIS A 270 -6.35 -26.15 13.69
N VAL A 271 -6.85 -26.51 12.51
CA VAL A 271 -6.24 -26.06 11.23
C VAL A 271 -6.48 -24.59 10.91
N ILE A 272 -7.53 -23.96 11.45
CA ILE A 272 -7.71 -22.51 11.30
C ILE A 272 -6.56 -21.73 11.96
N GLY A 273 -5.97 -22.28 13.04
CA GLY A 273 -4.77 -21.73 13.70
C GLY A 273 -3.51 -21.92 12.87
N ASP A 274 -3.44 -23.00 12.09
CA ASP A 274 -2.37 -23.24 11.12
C ASP A 274 -2.52 -22.38 9.85
N GLY A 275 -3.59 -21.58 9.76
CA GLY A 275 -3.86 -20.68 8.66
C GLY A 275 -4.59 -21.32 7.48
N TYR A 276 -5.34 -22.40 7.70
CA TYR A 276 -6.26 -22.95 6.69
C TYR A 276 -7.46 -22.03 6.46
N VAL A 277 -8.08 -22.20 5.30
CA VAL A 277 -9.44 -21.70 5.03
C VAL A 277 -10.43 -22.83 5.22
N ILE A 278 -11.47 -22.60 6.03
CA ILE A 278 -12.58 -23.53 6.25
C ILE A 278 -13.77 -23.07 5.42
N VAL A 279 -14.24 -23.94 4.53
CA VAL A 279 -15.41 -23.71 3.68
C VAL A 279 -16.61 -24.49 4.24
N THR A 280 -17.63 -23.78 4.71
CA THR A 280 -18.88 -24.40 5.16
C THR A 280 -20.01 -24.14 4.17
N TYR A 281 -20.86 -25.12 3.96
CA TYR A 281 -21.95 -25.02 2.99
C TYR A 281 -23.25 -25.60 3.54
N ARG A 282 -24.37 -25.16 2.97
CA ARG A 282 -25.69 -25.64 3.40
C ARG A 282 -25.91 -27.09 2.92
N PRO A 283 -26.39 -28.01 3.78
CA PRO A 283 -26.47 -29.44 3.41
C PRO A 283 -27.48 -29.76 2.30
N ASP A 284 -28.41 -28.85 2.00
CA ASP A 284 -29.48 -29.00 1.00
C ASP A 284 -29.13 -28.38 -0.37
N LEU A 285 -27.86 -28.03 -0.61
CA LEU A 285 -27.43 -27.46 -1.88
C LEU A 285 -27.78 -28.38 -3.07
N PRO A 286 -28.19 -27.82 -4.22
CA PRO A 286 -28.31 -28.58 -5.46
C PRO A 286 -27.00 -29.29 -5.81
N ALA A 287 -27.09 -30.51 -6.37
CA ALA A 287 -25.92 -31.35 -6.65
C ALA A 287 -24.85 -30.66 -7.51
N GLU A 288 -25.26 -29.83 -8.46
CA GLU A 288 -24.34 -29.05 -9.29
C GLU A 288 -23.55 -28.01 -8.47
N GLN A 289 -24.23 -27.28 -7.59
CA GLN A 289 -23.59 -26.28 -6.72
C GLN A 289 -22.69 -26.95 -5.68
N LEU A 290 -23.12 -28.08 -5.12
CA LEU A 290 -22.28 -28.89 -4.23
C LEU A 290 -21.01 -29.37 -4.93
N ALA A 291 -21.11 -29.79 -6.20
CA ALA A 291 -19.96 -30.21 -7.00
C ALA A 291 -18.97 -29.05 -7.24
N GLN A 292 -19.46 -27.83 -7.43
CA GLN A 292 -18.61 -26.64 -7.56
C GLN A 292 -17.82 -26.37 -6.27
N VAL A 293 -18.49 -26.39 -5.11
CA VAL A 293 -17.83 -26.20 -3.80
C VAL A 293 -16.82 -27.32 -3.54
N ARG A 294 -17.20 -28.58 -3.79
CA ARG A 294 -16.31 -29.74 -3.67
C ARG A 294 -15.06 -29.57 -4.52
N THR A 295 -15.23 -29.25 -5.81
CA THR A 295 -14.12 -29.08 -6.75
C THR A 295 -13.13 -28.04 -6.26
N PHE A 296 -13.62 -26.92 -5.74
CA PHE A 296 -12.78 -25.88 -5.17
C PHE A 296 -12.03 -26.31 -3.91
N VAL A 297 -12.71 -26.92 -2.94
CA VAL A 297 -12.09 -27.35 -1.68
C VAL A 297 -11.00 -28.40 -1.91
N THR A 298 -11.21 -29.30 -2.88
CA THR A 298 -10.25 -30.36 -3.22
C THR A 298 -9.19 -29.94 -4.24
N ASP A 299 -9.21 -28.69 -4.71
CA ASP A 299 -8.25 -28.20 -5.69
C ASP A 299 -6.87 -27.99 -5.02
N PRO A 300 -5.82 -28.74 -5.41
CA PRO A 300 -4.50 -28.59 -4.80
C PRO A 300 -3.88 -27.21 -5.03
N THR A 301 -4.36 -26.45 -6.02
CA THR A 301 -3.92 -25.08 -6.28
C THR A 301 -4.63 -24.03 -5.41
N ALA A 302 -5.74 -24.37 -4.78
CA ALA A 302 -6.46 -23.49 -3.86
C ALA A 302 -5.75 -23.33 -2.51
N GLY A 303 -4.71 -24.12 -2.24
CA GLY A 303 -3.90 -24.05 -1.02
C GLY A 303 -4.47 -24.95 0.08
N ARG A 304 -4.37 -24.47 1.33
CA ARG A 304 -4.77 -25.26 2.52
C ARG A 304 -6.24 -25.01 2.84
N VAL A 305 -7.12 -25.69 2.12
CA VAL A 305 -8.57 -25.53 2.23
C VAL A 305 -9.19 -26.83 2.73
N VAL A 306 -10.10 -26.73 3.69
CA VAL A 306 -10.94 -27.85 4.14
C VAL A 306 -12.40 -27.40 4.16
N GLY A 307 -13.35 -28.32 4.04
CA GLY A 307 -14.75 -27.94 4.02
C GLY A 307 -15.73 -29.06 4.35
N GLY A 308 -16.91 -28.65 4.81
CA GLY A 308 -17.95 -29.58 5.25
C GLY A 308 -19.30 -28.89 5.42
N SER A 309 -20.36 -29.69 5.51
CA SER A 309 -21.72 -29.15 5.67
C SER A 309 -21.93 -28.54 7.07
N ALA A 310 -22.63 -27.41 7.15
CA ALA A 310 -23.07 -26.80 8.40
C ALA A 310 -24.60 -26.75 8.44
N THR A 311 -25.22 -27.47 9.39
CA THR A 311 -26.68 -27.63 9.46
C THR A 311 -27.43 -26.36 9.86
N ASP A 312 -26.77 -25.47 10.61
CA ASP A 312 -27.38 -24.25 11.16
C ASP A 312 -27.04 -23.00 10.32
N GLN A 313 -26.50 -23.19 9.11
CA GLN A 313 -26.11 -22.10 8.21
C GLN A 313 -27.25 -21.73 7.26
N SER A 314 -27.57 -20.43 7.17
CA SER A 314 -28.56 -19.92 6.21
C SER A 314 -27.97 -19.68 4.82
N GLU A 315 -26.74 -19.19 4.78
CA GLU A 315 -26.01 -18.85 3.56
C GLU A 315 -25.67 -20.11 2.77
N ALA A 316 -25.64 -20.01 1.45
CA ALA A 316 -25.32 -21.16 0.58
C ALA A 316 -23.90 -21.67 0.84
N VAL A 317 -22.93 -20.75 0.95
CA VAL A 317 -21.52 -21.06 1.24
C VAL A 317 -20.89 -19.96 2.08
N LYS A 318 -20.02 -20.35 3.01
CA LYS A 318 -19.13 -19.46 3.75
C LYS A 318 -17.69 -19.95 3.62
N ALA A 319 -16.73 -19.05 3.60
CA ALA A 319 -15.32 -19.37 3.78
C ALA A 319 -14.75 -18.54 4.92
N VAL A 320 -14.00 -19.19 5.80
CA VAL A 320 -13.53 -18.62 7.06
C VAL A 320 -12.04 -18.86 7.21
N HIS A 321 -11.28 -17.81 7.48
CA HIS A 321 -9.87 -17.92 7.90
C HIS A 321 -9.66 -17.27 9.28
N ALA A 322 -8.42 -17.03 9.68
CA ALA A 322 -8.11 -16.56 11.04
C ALA A 322 -8.79 -15.23 11.46
N TYR A 323 -9.18 -14.38 10.50
CA TYR A 323 -9.60 -13.00 10.78
C TYR A 323 -10.94 -12.61 10.17
N GLN A 324 -11.27 -13.12 8.98
CA GLN A 324 -12.45 -12.73 8.23
C GLN A 324 -13.25 -13.95 7.77
N THR A 325 -14.49 -13.68 7.42
CA THR A 325 -15.44 -14.60 6.84
C THR A 325 -16.07 -13.96 5.61
N ILE A 326 -16.09 -14.67 4.49
CA ILE A 326 -16.98 -14.37 3.36
C ILE A 326 -18.22 -15.26 3.46
N ALA A 327 -19.41 -14.69 3.33
CA ALA A 327 -20.67 -15.41 3.41
C ALA A 327 -21.56 -15.06 2.21
N CYS A 328 -22.00 -16.08 1.46
CA CYS A 328 -22.72 -15.91 0.20
C CYS A 328 -24.12 -16.53 0.24
N ASP A 329 -25.16 -15.75 -0.09
CA ASP A 329 -26.54 -16.28 -0.15
C ASP A 329 -26.75 -17.27 -1.30
N THR A 330 -25.89 -17.19 -2.32
CA THR A 330 -25.82 -18.14 -3.46
C THR A 330 -24.38 -18.66 -3.61
N VAL A 331 -24.21 -19.86 -4.15
CA VAL A 331 -22.86 -20.41 -4.38
C VAL A 331 -22.12 -19.57 -5.43
N ASP A 332 -21.08 -18.86 -4.99
CA ASP A 332 -20.15 -18.08 -5.81
C ASP A 332 -18.72 -18.53 -5.48
N VAL A 333 -18.25 -19.54 -6.21
CA VAL A 333 -16.93 -20.13 -5.98
C VAL A 333 -15.79 -19.19 -6.40
N ASP A 334 -16.03 -18.26 -7.32
CA ASP A 334 -15.00 -17.33 -7.76
C ASP A 334 -14.73 -16.28 -6.67
N ALA A 335 -15.77 -15.77 -6.01
CA ALA A 335 -15.63 -14.90 -4.85
C ALA A 335 -14.92 -15.60 -3.68
N VAL A 336 -15.31 -16.85 -3.37
CA VAL A 336 -14.67 -17.68 -2.33
C VAL A 336 -13.20 -17.98 -2.68
N ARG A 337 -12.89 -18.23 -3.96
CA ARG A 337 -11.52 -18.46 -4.43
C ARG A 337 -10.67 -17.20 -4.28
N GLN A 338 -11.17 -16.04 -4.68
CA GLN A 338 -10.45 -14.77 -4.52
C GLN A 338 -10.14 -14.50 -3.04
N PHE A 339 -11.16 -14.60 -2.17
CA PHE A 339 -11.01 -14.47 -0.72
C PHE A 339 -9.92 -15.40 -0.15
N THR A 340 -9.86 -16.64 -0.65
CA THR A 340 -8.87 -17.64 -0.24
C THR A 340 -7.46 -17.29 -0.73
N GLN A 341 -7.33 -16.80 -1.97
CA GLN A 341 -6.05 -16.38 -2.54
C GLN A 341 -5.48 -15.16 -1.82
N ASP A 342 -6.34 -14.19 -1.49
CA ASP A 342 -5.96 -12.98 -0.74
C ASP A 342 -5.41 -13.37 0.65
N TRP A 343 -6.05 -14.32 1.33
CA TRP A 343 -5.54 -14.85 2.60
C TRP A 343 -4.16 -15.50 2.45
N PHE A 344 -3.96 -16.37 1.46
CA PHE A 344 -2.66 -17.03 1.29
C PHE A 344 -1.54 -16.12 0.77
N ALA A 345 -1.87 -14.96 0.22
CA ALA A 345 -0.90 -13.91 -0.07
C ALA A 345 -0.43 -13.16 1.20
N ASP A 346 -1.24 -13.17 2.27
CA ASP A 346 -0.92 -12.53 3.55
C ASP A 346 0.11 -13.36 4.36
N PRO A 347 1.21 -12.77 4.85
CA PRO A 347 2.19 -13.45 5.71
C PRO A 347 1.59 -14.09 6.97
N ARG A 348 0.50 -13.54 7.50
CA ARG A 348 -0.22 -14.05 8.68
C ARG A 348 -0.91 -15.39 8.44
N SER A 349 -1.06 -15.81 7.18
CA SER A 349 -1.61 -17.12 6.83
C SER A 349 -0.65 -18.27 7.08
N LYS A 350 0.64 -17.99 7.26
CA LYS A 350 1.63 -19.04 7.54
C LYS A 350 1.47 -19.52 8.98
N PRO A 351 1.61 -20.84 9.24
CA PRO A 351 1.66 -21.34 10.60
C PRO A 351 2.84 -20.70 11.32
N ALA A 352 2.68 -20.44 12.62
CA ALA A 352 3.81 -20.03 13.44
C ALA A 352 4.84 -21.18 13.46
N GLU A 353 6.05 -20.92 12.94
CA GLU A 353 7.18 -21.86 13.01
C GLU A 353 7.68 -22.07 14.44
#